data_AF-A0A7Z2YDF6-F1
#
_entry.id   AF-A0A7Z2YDF6-F1
#
_cell.length_a   1.000
_cell.length_b   1.000
_cell.length_c   1.000
_cell.angle_alpha   90.00
_cell.angle_beta   90.00
_cell.angle_gamma   90.00
#
_symmetry.space_group_name_H-M   'P 1'
#
loop_
_entity.id
_entity.type
_entity.pdbx_description
1 polymer ?
#
loop_
_entity_poly.entity_id
_entity_poly.type
_entity_poly.pdbx_seq_one_letter_code
_entity_poly.pdbx_strand_id
1 'polypeptide(L)'
;MILDILKKHNVVCKDHATATPLTGGVSCEIYLVEDDNSRLVVKRALEKLKVEKEWFADTSRNLYEQRYLKYVGERFPQYVPKILHSFEKERLFTMEYFPERFKDWKKALMKGEVSATIANHIGQALGNIHKSSWQDPDAEAQFDSDNNFYQLRLEPYFESMLEEHHDLNTQLKSLCLSVSTTKKCLVHGDFSPKNILVSDDEVKIVDCEVAWYGDPAFDVAFMLHHLMLKAMHFNDPHYVNAADEFLAAYKSAVGEGLYLEVNEAKVAKLVAAMMLARIDGKSPVEYLSEQEKTTMRSSLKALLKQTFTTVHHLTEELGLRSNK
;
A
#
# COMPACT_ATOMS: atom_id res chain seq x y z
N MET A 1 19.71 -17.31 15.24
CA MET A 1 18.26 -17.08 15.47
C MET A 1 18.06 -15.58 15.76
N ILE A 2 16.89 -14.97 15.49
CA ILE A 2 16.68 -13.52 15.68
C ILE A 2 17.00 -13.06 17.11
N LEU A 3 16.60 -13.84 18.12
CA LEU A 3 16.95 -13.58 19.52
C LEU A 3 18.46 -13.55 19.78
N ASP A 4 19.26 -14.36 19.08
CA ASP A 4 20.72 -14.36 19.25
C ASP A 4 21.33 -13.04 18.75
N ILE A 5 20.80 -12.49 17.66
CA ILE A 5 21.20 -11.19 17.13
C ILE A 5 20.83 -10.10 18.14
N LEU A 6 19.59 -10.08 18.62
CA LEU A 6 19.15 -9.09 19.60
C LEU A 6 19.95 -9.17 20.91
N LYS A 7 20.27 -10.39 21.39
CA LYS A 7 21.12 -10.62 22.56
C LYS A 7 22.56 -10.14 22.32
N LYS A 8 23.14 -10.43 21.15
CA LYS A 8 24.48 -9.96 20.75
C LYS A 8 24.58 -8.42 20.79
N HIS A 9 23.50 -7.73 20.47
CA HIS A 9 23.43 -6.27 20.47
C HIS A 9 22.85 -5.66 21.76
N ASN A 10 22.63 -6.45 22.81
CA ASN A 10 22.06 -6.02 24.10
C ASN A 10 20.69 -5.33 23.97
N VAL A 11 19.87 -5.74 22.99
CA VAL A 11 18.49 -5.26 22.82
C VAL A 11 17.53 -5.97 23.77
N VAL A 12 17.80 -7.26 24.06
CA VAL A 12 17.00 -8.09 24.96
C VAL A 12 17.87 -8.86 25.94
N CYS A 13 17.31 -9.19 27.10
CA CYS A 13 17.92 -9.97 28.16
C CYS A 13 17.86 -11.48 27.86
N LYS A 14 18.83 -12.24 28.41
CA LYS A 14 19.18 -13.58 27.90
C LYS A 14 18.23 -14.71 28.30
N ASP A 15 17.46 -14.57 29.38
CA ASP A 15 16.82 -15.74 30.01
C ASP A 15 15.30 -15.86 29.81
N HIS A 16 14.60 -14.77 29.45
CA HIS A 16 13.13 -14.76 29.31
C HIS A 16 12.58 -14.19 28.00
N ALA A 17 13.44 -13.63 27.13
CA ALA A 17 12.99 -13.07 25.87
C ALA A 17 12.38 -14.13 24.94
N THR A 18 11.17 -13.89 24.45
CA THR A 18 10.48 -14.73 23.46
C THR A 18 10.42 -14.03 22.10
N ALA A 19 10.33 -14.82 21.02
CA ALA A 19 10.12 -14.30 19.68
C ALA A 19 8.99 -15.07 19.01
N THR A 20 7.83 -14.43 18.88
CA THR A 20 6.63 -15.01 18.28
C THR A 20 6.49 -14.51 16.84
N PRO A 21 6.46 -15.40 15.83
CA PRO A 21 6.25 -14.98 14.45
C PRO A 21 4.90 -14.28 14.29
N LEU A 22 4.90 -13.10 13.66
CA LEU A 22 3.67 -12.44 13.24
C LEU A 22 3.30 -12.90 11.83
N THR A 23 2.03 -13.27 11.64
CA THR A 23 1.50 -13.79 10.39
C THR A 23 1.03 -12.68 9.45
N GLY A 24 1.08 -12.91 8.13
CA GLY A 24 0.41 -12.06 7.13
C GLY A 24 1.34 -11.43 6.08
N GLY A 25 2.64 -11.38 6.34
CA GLY A 25 3.65 -10.91 5.37
C GLY A 25 4.27 -12.05 4.56
N VAL A 26 4.44 -11.85 3.25
CA VAL A 26 5.14 -12.80 2.36
C VAL A 26 6.58 -12.38 2.03
N SER A 27 6.91 -11.09 2.19
CA SER A 27 8.19 -10.50 1.81
C SER A 27 9.19 -10.37 2.94
N CYS A 28 8.73 -10.47 4.20
CA CYS A 28 9.56 -10.30 5.37
C CYS A 28 9.31 -11.40 6.41
N GLU A 29 10.32 -11.60 7.23
CA GLU A 29 10.18 -12.18 8.56
C GLU A 29 9.81 -11.08 9.54
N ILE A 30 8.74 -11.30 10.31
CA ILE A 30 8.25 -10.37 11.31
C ILE A 30 8.03 -11.14 12.60
N TYR A 31 8.57 -10.64 13.71
CA TYR A 31 8.42 -11.25 15.03
C TYR A 31 8.01 -10.20 16.05
N LEU A 32 7.04 -10.54 16.90
CA LEU A 32 6.85 -9.87 18.19
C LEU A 32 7.91 -10.44 19.14
N VAL A 33 8.73 -9.57 19.69
CA VAL A 33 9.69 -9.92 20.73
C VAL A 33 9.21 -9.33 22.04
N GLU A 34 9.09 -10.19 23.05
CA GLU A 34 8.69 -9.82 24.40
C GLU A 34 9.86 -10.12 25.34
N ASP A 35 10.21 -9.14 26.17
CA ASP A 35 11.29 -9.24 27.17
C ASP A 35 10.87 -8.47 28.43
N ASP A 36 10.43 -9.20 29.45
CA ASP A 36 9.75 -8.68 30.63
C ASP A 36 8.57 -7.75 30.28
N ASN A 37 8.69 -6.45 30.57
CA ASN A 37 7.68 -5.44 30.27
C ASN A 37 7.89 -4.76 28.91
N SER A 38 8.91 -5.16 28.15
CA SER A 38 9.23 -4.59 26.84
C SER A 38 8.61 -5.43 25.73
N ARG A 39 7.98 -4.75 24.76
CA ARG A 39 7.44 -5.36 23.53
C ARG A 39 7.94 -4.57 22.34
N LEU A 40 8.54 -5.27 21.38
CA LEU A 40 9.01 -4.69 20.13
C LEU A 40 8.71 -5.61 18.95
N VAL A 41 8.62 -5.01 17.76
CA VAL A 41 8.52 -5.77 16.51
C VAL A 41 9.89 -5.81 15.85
N VAL A 42 10.33 -6.99 15.44
CA VAL A 42 11.51 -7.20 14.61
C VAL A 42 11.07 -7.43 13.17
N LYS A 43 11.70 -6.77 12.21
CA LYS A 43 11.45 -6.99 10.79
C LYS A 43 12.75 -7.20 10.02
N ARG A 44 12.75 -8.21 9.14
CA ARG A 44 13.86 -8.56 8.25
C ARG A 44 13.33 -8.97 6.87
N ALA A 45 13.85 -8.38 5.80
CA ALA A 45 13.46 -8.74 4.43
C ALA A 45 14.02 -10.10 3.99
N LEU A 46 13.24 -10.84 3.20
CA LEU A 46 13.61 -12.12 2.60
C LEU A 46 14.07 -11.96 1.14
N GLU A 47 15.04 -12.73 0.66
CA GLU A 47 15.42 -12.65 -0.77
C GLU A 47 14.33 -13.23 -1.70
N LYS A 48 13.70 -14.33 -1.27
CA LYS A 48 12.56 -14.97 -1.96
C LYS A 48 11.28 -14.75 -1.16
N LEU A 49 10.22 -14.27 -1.82
CA LEU A 49 8.90 -14.08 -1.21
C LEU A 49 8.21 -15.43 -0.98
N LYS A 50 7.44 -15.54 0.10
CA LYS A 50 6.64 -16.72 0.48
C LYS A 50 5.33 -16.79 -0.31
N VAL A 51 5.41 -16.90 -1.63
CA VAL A 51 4.25 -17.02 -2.55
C VAL A 51 4.41 -18.24 -3.47
N GLU A 52 3.32 -18.72 -4.07
CA GLU A 52 3.32 -19.92 -4.92
C GLU A 52 4.18 -19.76 -6.18
N LYS A 53 4.07 -18.59 -6.83
CA LYS A 53 4.90 -18.24 -7.99
C LYS A 53 6.30 -17.82 -7.54
N GLU A 54 7.32 -18.07 -8.35
CA GLU A 54 8.66 -17.58 -8.03
C GLU A 54 8.72 -16.06 -8.12
N TRP A 55 9.01 -15.42 -6.98
CA TRP A 55 9.12 -13.98 -6.87
C TRP A 55 10.29 -13.61 -5.97
N PHE A 56 11.31 -13.01 -6.58
CA PHE A 56 12.50 -12.49 -5.92
C PHE A 56 12.45 -10.98 -5.90
N ALA A 57 12.94 -10.40 -4.81
CA ALA A 57 13.06 -8.95 -4.68
C ALA A 57 14.32 -8.61 -3.90
N ASP A 58 14.95 -7.49 -4.24
CA ASP A 58 16.13 -7.03 -3.52
C ASP A 58 15.78 -6.70 -2.06
N THR A 59 16.59 -7.20 -1.14
CA THR A 59 16.46 -6.95 0.30
C THR A 59 16.81 -5.53 0.71
N SER A 60 17.39 -4.72 -0.18
CA SER A 60 17.57 -3.27 0.02
C SER A 60 16.28 -2.55 0.40
N ARG A 61 15.11 -3.11 0.08
CA ARG A 61 13.79 -2.63 0.55
C ARG A 61 13.65 -2.49 2.07
N ASN A 62 14.40 -3.26 2.87
CA ASN A 62 14.45 -3.09 4.32
C ASN A 62 15.09 -1.75 4.74
N LEU A 63 16.03 -1.23 3.94
CA LEU A 63 16.63 0.09 4.13
C LEU A 63 15.64 1.20 3.77
N TYR A 64 14.94 1.07 2.64
CA TYR A 64 13.94 2.06 2.21
C TYR A 64 12.76 2.15 3.17
N GLU A 65 12.32 1.02 3.73
CA GLU A 65 11.32 1.03 4.81
C GLU A 65 11.82 1.84 6.01
N GLN A 66 13.07 1.62 6.44
CA GLN A 66 13.62 2.38 7.56
C GLN A 66 13.75 3.87 7.25
N ARG A 67 14.12 4.24 6.02
CA ARG A 67 14.16 5.63 5.56
C ARG A 67 12.77 6.25 5.60
N TYR A 68 11.74 5.55 5.10
CA TYR A 68 10.36 6.03 5.12
C TYR A 68 9.86 6.26 6.55
N LEU A 69 10.04 5.27 7.43
CA LEU A 69 9.64 5.37 8.83
C LEU A 69 10.34 6.53 9.56
N LYS A 70 11.63 6.79 9.28
CA LYS A 70 12.34 7.96 9.82
C LYS A 70 11.81 9.27 9.25
N TYR A 71 11.77 9.38 7.92
CA TYR A 71 11.37 10.60 7.22
C TYR A 71 9.94 11.04 7.61
N VAL A 72 8.99 10.09 7.60
CA VAL A 72 7.60 10.33 7.99
C VAL A 72 7.50 10.49 9.51
N GLY A 73 8.20 9.69 10.31
CA GLY A 73 8.14 9.76 11.77
C GLY A 73 8.65 11.09 12.36
N GLU A 74 9.58 11.76 11.69
CA GLU A 74 10.05 13.10 12.08
C GLU A 74 8.97 14.18 11.88
N ARG A 75 8.10 14.02 10.90
CA ARG A 75 7.07 15.01 10.51
C ARG A 75 5.68 14.67 11.07
N PHE A 76 5.37 13.39 11.11
CA PHE A 76 4.08 12.81 11.47
C PHE A 76 4.26 11.55 12.32
N PRO A 77 4.83 11.66 13.54
CA PRO A 77 5.08 10.52 14.43
C PRO A 77 3.80 9.75 14.79
N GLN A 78 2.63 10.38 14.69
CA GLN A 78 1.36 9.74 14.93
C GLN A 78 0.99 8.68 13.88
N TYR A 79 1.55 8.74 12.67
CA TYR A 79 1.13 7.84 11.58
C TYR A 79 2.01 6.60 11.40
N VAL A 80 3.22 6.54 11.95
CA VAL A 80 4.16 5.45 11.68
C VAL A 80 4.78 4.90 12.97
N PRO A 81 5.21 3.62 13.01
CA PRO A 81 5.93 3.11 14.16
C PRO A 81 7.29 3.77 14.30
N LYS A 82 7.68 4.05 15.56
CA LYS A 82 9.04 4.53 15.85
C LYS A 82 10.05 3.39 15.66
N ILE A 83 11.13 3.66 14.92
CA ILE A 83 12.30 2.76 14.88
C ILE A 83 13.05 2.85 16.22
N LEU A 84 13.34 1.69 16.80
CA LEU A 84 14.06 1.57 18.06
C LEU A 84 15.55 1.28 17.80
N HIS A 85 15.84 0.33 16.92
CA HIS A 85 17.21 -0.07 16.57
C HIS A 85 17.32 -0.53 15.11
N SER A 86 18.46 -0.26 14.47
CA SER A 86 18.78 -0.65 13.09
C SER A 86 20.07 -1.48 13.06
N PHE A 87 20.06 -2.60 12.33
CA PHE A 87 21.19 -3.53 12.19
C PHE A 87 21.48 -3.76 10.71
N GLU A 88 22.28 -2.87 10.11
CA GLU A 88 22.53 -2.87 8.65
C GLU A 88 23.18 -4.16 8.16
N LYS A 89 24.17 -4.69 8.89
CA LYS A 89 24.87 -5.93 8.52
C LYS A 89 23.93 -7.13 8.50
N GLU A 90 23.01 -7.17 9.45
CA GLU A 90 22.01 -8.24 9.60
C GLU A 90 20.71 -7.97 8.80
N ARG A 91 20.63 -6.84 8.09
CA ARG A 91 19.46 -6.37 7.30
C ARG A 91 18.16 -6.44 8.10
N LEU A 92 18.22 -5.98 9.34
CA LEU A 92 17.18 -6.14 10.34
C LEU A 92 16.98 -4.81 11.07
N PHE A 93 15.75 -4.52 11.45
CA PHE A 93 15.47 -3.42 12.37
C PHE A 93 14.39 -3.82 13.37
N THR A 94 14.29 -3.01 14.43
CA THR A 94 13.26 -3.12 15.45
C THR A 94 12.45 -1.84 15.51
N MET A 95 11.16 -1.98 15.78
CA MET A 95 10.22 -0.87 15.85
C MET A 95 9.20 -1.07 16.97
N GLU A 96 8.51 0.02 17.30
CA GLU A 96 7.40 0.03 18.25
C GLU A 96 6.37 -1.07 17.94
N TYR A 97 5.92 -1.75 18.99
CA TYR A 97 4.76 -2.63 18.93
C TYR A 97 3.49 -1.83 19.21
N PHE A 98 2.51 -1.93 18.32
CA PHE A 98 1.19 -1.34 18.57
C PHE A 98 0.29 -2.30 19.37
N PRO A 99 -0.41 -1.82 20.40
CA PRO A 99 -1.26 -2.64 21.25
C PRO A 99 -2.46 -3.21 20.49
N GLU A 100 -3.08 -4.25 21.05
CA GLU A 100 -4.11 -5.09 20.45
C GLU A 100 -5.40 -4.34 20.07
N ARG A 101 -5.58 -3.12 20.57
CA ARG A 101 -6.65 -2.21 20.13
C ARG A 101 -6.51 -1.80 18.65
N PHE A 102 -5.28 -1.77 18.13
CA PHE A 102 -5.01 -1.53 16.71
C PHE A 102 -5.31 -2.77 15.89
N LYS A 103 -6.30 -2.65 15.01
CA LYS A 103 -6.78 -3.73 14.14
C LYS A 103 -6.30 -3.51 12.72
N ASP A 104 -5.96 -4.61 12.05
CA ASP A 104 -5.72 -4.64 10.60
C ASP A 104 -6.98 -4.19 9.85
N TRP A 105 -6.86 -3.11 9.07
CA TRP A 105 -8.01 -2.53 8.39
C TRP A 105 -8.54 -3.40 7.26
N LYS A 106 -7.69 -4.15 6.54
CA LYS A 106 -8.16 -5.17 5.58
C LYS A 106 -9.05 -6.19 6.29
N LYS A 107 -8.67 -6.69 7.47
CA LYS A 107 -9.50 -7.66 8.21
C LYS A 107 -10.82 -7.07 8.67
N ALA A 108 -10.86 -5.82 9.12
CA ALA A 108 -12.10 -5.11 9.45
C ALA A 108 -13.00 -4.98 8.21
N LEU A 109 -12.44 -4.49 7.10
CA LEU A 109 -13.16 -4.38 5.83
C LEU A 109 -13.69 -5.72 5.33
N MET A 110 -12.96 -6.83 5.50
CA MET A 110 -13.45 -8.16 5.09
C MET A 110 -14.58 -8.70 5.99
N LYS A 111 -14.81 -8.11 7.16
CA LYS A 111 -15.95 -8.42 8.05
C LYS A 111 -17.16 -7.51 7.81
N GLY A 112 -17.09 -6.60 6.85
CA GLY A 112 -18.12 -5.57 6.66
C GLY A 112 -18.01 -4.39 7.65
N GLU A 113 -16.94 -4.31 8.43
CA GLU A 113 -16.69 -3.20 9.36
C GLU A 113 -16.09 -2.01 8.58
N VAL A 114 -16.94 -1.28 7.86
CA VAL A 114 -16.54 -0.14 7.02
C VAL A 114 -16.86 1.17 7.71
N SER A 115 -15.83 2.00 7.94
CA SER A 115 -15.97 3.33 8.54
C SER A 115 -15.49 4.42 7.57
N ALA A 116 -16.41 5.30 7.20
CA ALA A 116 -16.12 6.50 6.43
C ALA A 116 -15.15 7.44 7.15
N THR A 117 -15.30 7.61 8.47
CA THR A 117 -14.41 8.42 9.30
C THR A 117 -12.97 7.91 9.27
N ILE A 118 -12.78 6.59 9.38
CA ILE A 118 -11.44 5.98 9.29
C ILE A 118 -10.85 6.22 7.88
N ALA A 119 -11.64 6.02 6.83
CA ALA A 119 -11.18 6.26 5.46
C ALA A 119 -10.79 7.74 5.24
N ASN A 120 -11.53 8.67 5.83
CA ASN A 120 -11.21 10.10 5.85
C ASN A 120 -9.86 10.35 6.51
N HIS A 121 -9.63 9.85 7.74
CA HIS A 121 -8.33 10.01 8.43
C HIS A 121 -7.15 9.42 7.65
N ILE A 122 -7.35 8.28 6.98
CA ILE A 122 -6.33 7.67 6.11
C ILE A 122 -6.03 8.57 4.90
N GLY A 123 -7.05 9.16 4.29
CA GLY A 123 -6.89 10.12 3.20
C GLY A 123 -6.15 11.38 3.63
N GLN A 124 -6.48 11.92 4.81
CA GLN A 124 -5.77 13.05 5.41
C GLN A 124 -4.30 12.72 5.66
N ALA A 125 -4.00 11.54 6.22
CA ALA A 125 -2.62 11.11 6.49
C ALA A 125 -1.79 11.06 5.20
N LEU A 126 -2.30 10.39 4.16
CA LEU A 126 -1.61 10.27 2.87
C LEU A 126 -1.40 11.64 2.22
N GLY A 127 -2.43 12.50 2.19
CA GLY A 127 -2.35 13.82 1.58
C GLY A 127 -1.32 14.71 2.28
N ASN A 128 -1.23 14.65 3.60
CA ASN A 128 -0.22 15.37 4.38
C ASN A 128 1.20 14.87 4.09
N ILE A 129 1.40 13.55 4.00
CA ILE A 129 2.72 12.95 3.68
C ILE A 129 3.17 13.37 2.28
N HIS A 130 2.31 13.22 1.26
CA HIS A 130 2.61 13.61 -0.11
C HIS A 130 2.92 15.11 -0.21
N LYS A 131 2.11 15.96 0.42
CA LYS A 131 2.33 17.40 0.45
C LYS A 131 3.65 17.79 1.08
N SER A 132 4.01 17.14 2.20
CA SER A 132 5.24 17.46 2.94
C SER A 132 6.53 17.11 2.20
N SER A 133 6.44 16.14 1.28
CA SER A 133 7.57 15.62 0.49
C SER A 133 7.52 16.05 -0.97
N TRP A 134 6.58 16.92 -1.33
CA TRP A 134 6.39 17.36 -2.71
C TRP A 134 7.57 18.21 -3.16
N GLN A 135 8.25 17.78 -4.22
CA GLN A 135 9.47 18.41 -4.74
C GLN A 135 10.57 18.56 -3.67
N ASP A 136 10.58 17.64 -2.68
CA ASP A 136 11.61 17.63 -1.63
C ASP A 136 12.88 16.92 -2.15
N PRO A 137 14.00 17.65 -2.33
CA PRO A 137 15.25 17.06 -2.81
C PRO A 137 15.83 16.03 -1.84
N ASP A 138 15.58 16.14 -0.53
CA ASP A 138 16.08 15.16 0.45
C ASP A 138 15.31 13.84 0.33
N ALA A 139 14.00 13.91 0.05
CA ALA A 139 13.22 12.71 -0.24
C ALA A 139 13.67 12.11 -1.59
N GLU A 140 13.84 12.93 -2.63
CA GLU A 140 14.31 12.45 -3.93
C GLU A 140 15.64 11.69 -3.84
N ALA A 141 16.61 12.24 -3.09
CA ALA A 141 17.91 11.61 -2.90
C ALA A 141 17.88 10.34 -2.04
N GLN A 142 16.94 10.25 -1.09
CA GLN A 142 16.84 9.10 -0.16
C GLN A 142 16.04 7.91 -0.72
N PHE A 143 15.20 8.14 -1.72
CA PHE A 143 14.25 7.14 -2.22
C PHE A 143 14.47 6.83 -3.71
N ASP A 144 15.72 6.55 -4.07
CA ASP A 144 16.22 6.04 -5.35
C ASP A 144 15.90 4.55 -5.60
N SER A 145 14.71 4.11 -5.16
CA SER A 145 14.28 2.72 -5.11
C SER A 145 13.48 2.28 -6.34
N ASP A 146 13.66 2.94 -7.48
CA ASP A 146 12.96 2.67 -8.75
C ASP A 146 12.91 1.19 -9.13
N ASN A 147 14.03 0.48 -8.96
CA ASN A 147 14.09 -0.95 -9.26
C ASN A 147 13.20 -1.78 -8.31
N ASN A 148 13.15 -1.44 -7.02
CA ASN A 148 12.27 -2.11 -6.06
C ASN A 148 10.80 -1.85 -6.40
N PHE A 149 10.47 -0.58 -6.70
CA PHE A 149 9.12 -0.22 -7.12
C PHE A 149 8.71 -0.93 -8.41
N TYR A 150 9.61 -1.03 -9.40
CA TYR A 150 9.35 -1.78 -10.62
C TYR A 150 9.09 -3.26 -10.36
N GLN A 151 9.99 -3.94 -9.64
CA GLN A 151 9.91 -5.38 -9.34
C GLN A 151 8.67 -5.75 -8.50
N LEU A 152 8.21 -4.84 -7.64
CA LEU A 152 7.13 -5.11 -6.71
C LEU A 152 5.78 -4.56 -7.19
N ARG A 153 5.76 -3.54 -8.06
CA ARG A 153 4.52 -2.89 -8.52
C ARG A 153 4.37 -2.85 -10.02
N LEU A 154 5.28 -2.24 -10.76
CA LEU A 154 5.07 -2.04 -12.19
C LEU A 154 4.98 -3.36 -12.97
N GLU A 155 5.92 -4.28 -12.74
CA GLU A 155 5.91 -5.57 -13.43
C GLU A 155 4.68 -6.42 -13.02
N PRO A 156 4.38 -6.62 -11.72
CA PRO A 156 3.23 -7.42 -11.28
C PRO A 156 1.85 -6.84 -11.64
N TYR A 157 1.73 -5.52 -11.76
CA TYR A 157 0.44 -4.84 -11.98
C TYR A 157 0.21 -4.34 -13.41
N PHE A 158 1.24 -4.35 -14.27
CA PHE A 158 1.09 -3.88 -15.65
C PHE A 158 1.73 -4.84 -16.64
N GLU A 159 3.01 -5.13 -16.51
CA GLU A 159 3.74 -5.88 -17.54
C GLU A 159 3.33 -7.35 -17.61
N SER A 160 3.11 -7.98 -16.46
CA SER A 160 2.64 -9.37 -16.39
C SER A 160 1.28 -9.61 -17.07
N MET A 161 0.47 -8.56 -17.25
CA MET A 161 -0.82 -8.65 -17.93
C MET A 161 -0.74 -8.50 -19.46
N LEU A 162 0.41 -8.08 -20.02
CA LEU A 162 0.53 -7.76 -21.45
C LEU A 162 0.37 -8.99 -22.36
N GLU A 163 0.73 -10.17 -21.86
CA GLU A 163 0.55 -11.43 -22.58
C GLU A 163 -0.92 -11.86 -22.60
N GLU A 164 -1.63 -11.72 -21.48
CA GLU A 164 -3.03 -12.15 -21.36
C GLU A 164 -4.04 -11.11 -21.90
N HIS A 165 -3.65 -9.85 -21.98
CA HIS A 165 -4.50 -8.73 -22.40
C HIS A 165 -3.90 -7.92 -23.53
N HIS A 166 -3.58 -8.59 -24.65
CA HIS A 166 -3.03 -7.94 -25.85
C HIS A 166 -3.83 -6.73 -26.34
N ASP A 167 -5.16 -6.76 -26.17
CA ASP A 167 -6.08 -5.69 -26.56
C ASP A 167 -6.00 -4.44 -25.67
N LEU A 168 -5.25 -4.50 -24.56
CA LEU A 168 -4.98 -3.40 -23.63
C LEU A 168 -3.50 -2.99 -23.59
N ASN A 169 -2.64 -3.58 -24.43
CA ASN A 169 -1.19 -3.36 -24.38
C ASN A 169 -0.80 -1.87 -24.41
N THR A 170 -1.45 -1.07 -25.26
CA THR A 170 -1.18 0.36 -25.38
C THR A 170 -1.49 1.09 -24.08
N GLN A 171 -2.65 0.80 -23.49
CA GLN A 171 -3.13 1.43 -22.26
C GLN A 171 -2.24 1.06 -21.07
N LEU A 172 -1.93 -0.23 -20.92
CA LEU A 172 -1.11 -0.73 -19.82
C LEU A 172 0.33 -0.20 -19.90
N LYS A 173 0.94 -0.21 -21.09
CA LYS A 173 2.27 0.38 -21.30
C LYS A 173 2.29 1.89 -21.05
N SER A 174 1.26 2.60 -21.49
CA SER A 174 1.15 4.05 -21.26
C SER A 174 1.00 4.39 -19.78
N LEU A 175 0.20 3.64 -19.03
CA LEU A 175 0.06 3.82 -17.58
C LEU A 175 1.36 3.48 -16.85
N CYS A 176 1.97 2.35 -17.19
CA CYS A 176 3.26 1.94 -16.61
C CYS A 176 4.34 3.01 -16.82
N LEU A 177 4.49 3.51 -18.05
CA LEU A 177 5.44 4.57 -18.38
C LEU A 177 5.11 5.88 -17.66
N SER A 178 3.83 6.28 -17.62
CA SER A 178 3.42 7.50 -16.94
C SER A 178 3.76 7.47 -15.45
N VAL A 179 3.53 6.33 -14.79
CA VAL A 179 3.86 6.17 -13.37
C VAL A 179 5.37 6.20 -13.20
N SER A 180 6.12 5.36 -13.94
CA SER A 180 7.57 5.20 -13.74
C SER A 180 8.39 6.47 -14.00
N THR A 181 7.90 7.37 -14.86
CA THR A 181 8.60 8.61 -15.22
C THR A 181 8.19 9.83 -14.39
N THR A 182 7.08 9.75 -13.64
CA THR A 182 6.62 10.87 -12.82
C THR A 182 7.34 10.87 -11.46
N LYS A 183 8.06 11.96 -11.16
CA LYS A 183 8.81 12.16 -9.90
C LYS A 183 8.30 13.43 -9.21
N LYS A 184 7.54 13.28 -8.13
CA LYS A 184 6.85 14.39 -7.46
C LYS A 184 6.98 14.40 -5.94
N CYS A 185 6.82 13.27 -5.27
CA CYS A 185 6.86 13.21 -3.81
C CYS A 185 7.27 11.82 -3.30
N LEU A 186 7.38 11.67 -1.99
CA LEU A 186 7.54 10.38 -1.34
C LEU A 186 6.22 9.60 -1.45
N VAL A 187 6.28 8.42 -2.06
CA VAL A 187 5.17 7.49 -2.28
C VAL A 187 5.44 6.22 -1.47
N HIS A 188 4.45 5.73 -0.73
CA HIS A 188 4.52 4.50 0.06
C HIS A 188 4.69 3.26 -0.83
N GLY A 189 4.05 3.25 -2.01
CA GLY A 189 4.19 2.19 -3.02
C GLY A 189 3.37 0.93 -2.73
N ASP A 190 2.96 0.71 -1.48
CA ASP A 190 2.00 -0.33 -1.06
C ASP A 190 0.85 0.22 -0.20
N PHE A 191 0.29 1.38 -0.54
CA PHE A 191 -0.72 2.03 0.30
C PHE A 191 -2.08 1.31 0.20
N SER A 192 -2.18 0.14 0.85
CA SER A 192 -3.34 -0.74 0.82
C SER A 192 -3.90 -1.00 2.22
N PRO A 193 -5.18 -1.42 2.36
CA PRO A 193 -5.78 -1.60 3.68
C PRO A 193 -5.08 -2.61 4.60
N LYS A 194 -4.31 -3.57 4.06
CA LYS A 194 -3.53 -4.52 4.87
C LYS A 194 -2.34 -3.87 5.59
N ASN A 195 -1.91 -2.70 5.11
CA ASN A 195 -0.77 -1.95 5.61
C ASN A 195 -1.21 -0.77 6.49
N ILE A 196 -2.48 -0.77 6.90
CA ILE A 196 -3.07 0.22 7.78
C ILE A 196 -3.62 -0.50 9.02
N LEU A 197 -3.17 -0.07 10.20
CA LEU A 197 -3.76 -0.45 11.47
C LEU A 197 -4.60 0.71 12.00
N VAL A 198 -5.78 0.39 12.53
CA VAL A 198 -6.77 1.38 12.98
C VAL A 198 -7.23 1.09 14.40
N SER A 199 -7.41 2.13 15.20
CA SER A 199 -8.05 2.07 16.52
C SER A 199 -8.79 3.38 16.74
N ASP A 200 -10.10 3.33 16.86
CA ASP A 200 -10.94 4.52 16.94
C ASP A 200 -10.63 5.48 15.77
N ASP A 201 -10.13 6.68 16.04
CA ASP A 201 -9.73 7.67 15.05
C ASP A 201 -8.23 7.65 14.71
N GLU A 202 -7.45 6.77 15.32
CA GLU A 202 -6.01 6.65 15.08
C GLU A 202 -5.69 5.72 13.89
N VAL A 203 -4.74 6.16 13.08
CA VAL A 203 -4.24 5.46 11.89
C VAL A 203 -2.75 5.23 12.02
N LYS A 204 -2.31 3.98 11.83
CA LYS A 204 -0.90 3.60 11.72
C LYS A 204 -0.61 2.96 10.36
N ILE A 205 0.27 3.59 9.60
CA ILE A 205 0.80 3.15 8.32
C ILE A 205 2.04 2.30 8.59
N VAL A 206 2.08 1.10 8.03
CA VAL A 206 3.17 0.13 8.20
C VAL A 206 3.54 -0.49 6.85
N ASP A 207 4.66 -1.21 6.80
CA ASP A 207 5.07 -1.97 5.60
C ASP A 207 5.31 -1.10 4.36
N CYS A 208 6.21 -0.10 4.51
CA CYS A 208 6.64 0.84 3.48
C CYS A 208 7.92 0.38 2.75
N GLU A 209 8.11 -0.94 2.57
CA GLU A 209 9.31 -1.49 1.90
C GLU A 209 9.39 -1.11 0.40
N VAL A 210 8.26 -0.72 -0.19
CA VAL A 210 8.14 -0.31 -1.60
C VAL A 210 8.23 1.21 -1.76
N ALA A 211 8.57 1.93 -0.68
CA ALA A 211 8.66 3.37 -0.69
C ALA A 211 9.64 3.87 -1.75
N TRP A 212 9.23 4.86 -2.54
CA TRP A 212 10.01 5.44 -3.63
C TRP A 212 9.66 6.92 -3.80
N TYR A 213 10.54 7.69 -4.44
CA TYR A 213 10.21 9.04 -4.86
C TYR A 213 9.58 8.99 -6.26
N GLY A 214 8.32 9.41 -6.38
CA GLY A 214 7.53 9.03 -7.55
C GLY A 214 6.18 9.71 -7.70
N ASP A 215 5.27 8.97 -8.33
CA ASP A 215 3.95 9.44 -8.73
C ASP A 215 2.91 9.29 -7.58
N PRO A 216 2.41 10.39 -6.99
CA PRO A 216 1.42 10.35 -5.90
C PRO A 216 0.10 9.69 -6.32
N ALA A 217 -0.23 9.69 -7.62
CA ALA A 217 -1.45 9.04 -8.10
C ALA A 217 -1.44 7.53 -7.85
N PHE A 218 -0.25 6.92 -7.71
CA PHE A 218 -0.12 5.50 -7.48
C PHE A 218 -0.75 5.09 -6.14
N ASP A 219 -0.36 5.70 -5.02
CA ASP A 219 -0.90 5.33 -3.70
C ASP A 219 -2.40 5.61 -3.58
N VAL A 220 -2.88 6.71 -4.18
CA VAL A 220 -4.31 7.04 -4.23
C VAL A 220 -5.07 5.94 -4.97
N ALA A 221 -4.59 5.54 -6.16
CA ALA A 221 -5.20 4.47 -6.93
C ALA A 221 -5.09 3.10 -6.23
N PHE A 222 -3.96 2.84 -5.56
CA PHE A 222 -3.69 1.60 -4.83
C PHE A 222 -4.69 1.39 -3.69
N MET A 223 -5.00 2.44 -2.95
CA MET A 223 -6.04 2.40 -1.93
C MET A 223 -7.44 2.20 -2.55
N LEU A 224 -7.77 3.03 -3.54
CA LEU A 224 -9.11 3.05 -4.15
C LEU A 224 -9.48 1.72 -4.80
N HIS A 225 -8.58 1.05 -5.52
CA HIS A 225 -8.92 -0.22 -6.15
C HIS A 225 -9.25 -1.30 -5.11
N HIS A 226 -8.61 -1.27 -3.93
CA HIS A 226 -8.90 -2.22 -2.86
C HIS A 226 -10.26 -1.98 -2.22
N LEU A 227 -10.73 -0.74 -2.15
CA LEU A 227 -12.08 -0.40 -1.71
C LEU A 227 -13.12 -0.77 -2.77
N MET A 228 -12.85 -0.46 -4.04
CA MET A 228 -13.77 -0.80 -5.15
C MET A 228 -13.94 -2.31 -5.36
N LEU A 229 -12.86 -3.10 -5.27
CA LEU A 229 -12.97 -4.57 -5.33
C LEU A 229 -13.87 -5.12 -4.22
N LYS A 230 -13.82 -4.53 -3.02
CA LYS A 230 -14.70 -4.94 -1.92
C LYS A 230 -16.13 -4.44 -2.12
N ALA A 231 -16.31 -3.23 -2.65
CA ALA A 231 -17.63 -2.72 -3.02
C ALA A 231 -18.35 -3.67 -3.97
N MET A 232 -17.64 -4.18 -5.00
CA MET A 232 -18.21 -5.13 -5.95
C MET A 232 -18.42 -6.52 -5.32
N HIS A 233 -17.49 -7.00 -4.50
CA HIS A 233 -17.57 -8.33 -3.86
C HIS A 233 -18.72 -8.42 -2.85
N PHE A 234 -18.84 -7.42 -1.97
CA PHE A 234 -19.87 -7.40 -0.93
C PHE A 234 -21.19 -6.78 -1.41
N ASN A 235 -21.19 -6.13 -2.57
CA ASN A 235 -22.32 -5.36 -3.10
C ASN A 235 -22.86 -4.36 -2.06
N ASP A 236 -21.96 -3.62 -1.42
CA ASP A 236 -22.26 -2.72 -0.31
C ASP A 236 -21.79 -1.28 -0.62
N PRO A 237 -22.70 -0.29 -0.65
CA PRO A 237 -22.36 1.09 -0.95
C PRO A 237 -21.45 1.75 0.10
N HIS A 238 -21.32 1.20 1.31
CA HIS A 238 -20.42 1.77 2.34
C HIS A 238 -18.95 1.76 1.89
N TYR A 239 -18.53 0.81 1.07
CA TYR A 239 -17.16 0.80 0.51
C TYR A 239 -16.94 1.90 -0.51
N VAL A 240 -17.97 2.24 -1.31
CA VAL A 240 -17.92 3.37 -2.25
C VAL A 240 -17.88 4.68 -1.46
N ASN A 241 -18.69 4.80 -0.40
CA ASN A 241 -18.67 5.95 0.49
C ASN A 241 -17.30 6.12 1.18
N ALA A 242 -16.67 5.03 1.64
CA ALA A 242 -15.32 5.08 2.18
C ALA A 242 -14.28 5.52 1.14
N ALA A 243 -14.42 5.10 -0.12
CA ALA A 243 -13.55 5.55 -1.20
C ALA A 243 -13.72 7.05 -1.50
N ASP A 244 -14.95 7.55 -1.46
CA ASP A 244 -15.25 8.98 -1.63
C ASP A 244 -14.65 9.82 -0.50
N GLU A 245 -14.84 9.39 0.75
CA GLU A 245 -14.30 10.06 1.93
C GLU A 245 -12.76 10.07 1.94
N PHE A 246 -12.13 8.95 1.58
CA PHE A 246 -10.68 8.88 1.41
C PHE A 246 -10.18 9.88 0.35
N LEU A 247 -10.80 9.91 -0.84
CA LEU A 247 -10.37 10.77 -1.93
C LEU A 247 -10.60 12.26 -1.62
N ALA A 248 -11.75 12.59 -1.03
CA ALA A 248 -12.08 13.95 -0.60
C ALA A 248 -11.09 14.46 0.46
N ALA A 249 -10.81 13.63 1.47
CA ALA A 249 -9.83 13.94 2.51
C ALA A 249 -8.41 14.11 1.96
N TYR A 250 -7.99 13.23 1.05
CA TYR A 250 -6.70 13.33 0.37
C TYR A 250 -6.58 14.65 -0.41
N LYS A 251 -7.60 14.98 -1.23
CA LYS A 251 -7.66 16.23 -2.00
C LYS A 251 -7.56 17.45 -1.09
N SER A 252 -8.30 17.45 0.03
CA SER A 252 -8.28 18.53 1.01
C SER A 252 -6.90 18.70 1.65
N ALA A 253 -6.29 17.60 2.11
CA ALA A 253 -5.00 17.63 2.80
C ALA A 253 -3.84 18.04 1.88
N VAL A 254 -3.78 17.48 0.66
CA VAL A 254 -2.73 17.82 -0.31
C VAL A 254 -2.88 19.24 -0.87
N GLY A 255 -4.12 19.72 -0.98
CA GLY A 255 -4.47 21.04 -1.51
C GLY A 255 -4.74 21.02 -3.01
N GLU A 256 -5.61 21.91 -3.48
CA GLU A 256 -6.15 21.89 -4.84
C GLU A 256 -5.09 21.97 -5.94
N GLY A 257 -4.08 22.83 -5.77
CA GLY A 257 -3.01 23.01 -6.77
C GLY A 257 -2.23 21.72 -7.02
N LEU A 258 -1.79 21.04 -5.94
CA LEU A 258 -1.07 19.77 -6.05
C LEU A 258 -1.99 18.65 -6.53
N TYR A 259 -3.26 18.65 -6.11
CA TYR A 259 -4.23 17.66 -6.57
C TYR A 259 -4.46 17.70 -8.09
N LEU A 260 -4.38 18.87 -8.72
CA LEU A 260 -4.43 18.97 -10.19
C LEU A 260 -3.25 18.23 -10.85
N GLU A 261 -2.06 18.26 -10.23
CA GLU A 261 -0.89 17.51 -10.71
C GLU A 261 -0.97 16.00 -10.45
N VAL A 262 -1.67 15.58 -9.39
CA VAL A 262 -1.99 14.16 -9.15
C VAL A 262 -2.81 13.59 -10.32
N ASN A 263 -3.64 14.42 -10.96
CA ASN A 263 -4.45 14.10 -12.13
C ASN A 263 -5.46 12.95 -11.85
N GLU A 264 -6.68 13.32 -11.47
CA GLU A 264 -7.74 12.35 -11.14
C GLU A 264 -8.09 11.40 -12.29
N ALA A 265 -8.00 11.85 -13.55
CA ALA A 265 -8.24 10.99 -14.71
C ALA A 265 -7.22 9.86 -14.79
N LYS A 266 -5.96 10.15 -14.44
CA LYS A 266 -4.90 9.14 -14.32
C LYS A 266 -5.19 8.21 -13.14
N VAL A 267 -5.56 8.74 -11.97
CA VAL A 267 -5.95 7.93 -10.80
C VAL A 267 -7.05 6.94 -11.17
N ALA A 268 -8.12 7.39 -11.81
CA ALA A 268 -9.23 6.52 -12.19
C ALA A 268 -8.78 5.39 -13.13
N LYS A 269 -7.95 5.69 -14.14
CA LYS A 269 -7.40 4.65 -15.04
C LYS A 269 -6.48 3.67 -14.33
N LEU A 270 -5.66 4.15 -13.40
CA LEU A 270 -4.82 3.29 -12.55
C LEU A 270 -5.68 2.38 -11.68
N VAL A 271 -6.76 2.89 -11.08
CA VAL A 271 -7.70 2.07 -10.31
C VAL A 271 -8.24 0.92 -11.15
N ALA A 272 -8.77 1.20 -12.35
CA ALA A 272 -9.30 0.15 -13.23
C ALA A 272 -8.23 -0.89 -13.63
N ALA A 273 -7.02 -0.43 -13.99
CA ALA A 273 -5.91 -1.32 -14.35
C ALA A 273 -5.45 -2.18 -13.16
N MET A 274 -5.37 -1.61 -11.96
CA MET A 274 -4.99 -2.34 -10.76
C MET A 274 -6.07 -3.33 -10.30
N MET A 275 -7.36 -3.00 -10.45
CA MET A 275 -8.44 -3.97 -10.24
C MET A 275 -8.27 -5.19 -11.17
N LEU A 276 -7.95 -4.96 -12.45
CA LEU A 276 -7.70 -6.03 -13.41
C LEU A 276 -6.45 -6.85 -13.02
N ALA A 277 -5.38 -6.19 -12.58
CA ALA A 277 -4.18 -6.88 -12.08
C ALA A 277 -4.42 -7.71 -10.82
N ARG A 278 -5.38 -7.32 -9.97
CA ARG A 278 -5.81 -8.14 -8.84
C ARG A 278 -6.67 -9.33 -9.24
N ILE A 279 -6.99 -9.50 -10.52
CA ILE A 279 -7.65 -10.67 -11.09
C ILE A 279 -6.63 -11.54 -11.83
N ASP A 280 -5.90 -10.95 -12.79
CA ASP A 280 -5.07 -11.68 -13.77
C ASP A 280 -3.56 -11.41 -13.64
N GLY A 281 -3.15 -10.45 -12.80
CA GLY A 281 -1.74 -10.15 -12.54
C GLY A 281 -1.05 -11.17 -11.62
N LYS A 282 0.20 -10.87 -11.23
CA LYS A 282 1.00 -11.78 -10.37
C LYS A 282 0.54 -11.85 -8.91
N SER A 283 -0.33 -10.95 -8.48
CA SER A 283 -0.87 -10.92 -7.12
C SER A 283 -2.39 -10.83 -7.16
N PRO A 284 -3.10 -11.93 -7.48
CA PRO A 284 -4.56 -11.92 -7.46
C PRO A 284 -5.09 -11.79 -6.03
N VAL A 285 -6.30 -11.24 -5.86
CA VAL A 285 -7.02 -11.33 -4.57
C VAL A 285 -7.59 -12.74 -4.34
N GLU A 286 -7.59 -13.14 -3.07
CA GLU A 286 -7.94 -14.49 -2.62
C GLU A 286 -9.46 -14.71 -2.43
N TYR A 287 -10.25 -13.63 -2.40
CA TYR A 287 -11.65 -13.67 -1.96
C TYR A 287 -12.68 -13.60 -3.10
N LEU A 288 -12.27 -13.37 -4.35
CA LEU A 288 -13.20 -13.33 -5.49
C LEU A 288 -13.43 -14.74 -6.06
N SER A 289 -14.70 -15.07 -6.31
CA SER A 289 -15.10 -16.23 -7.09
C SER A 289 -14.76 -16.08 -8.58
N GLU A 290 -14.69 -17.19 -9.30
CA GLU A 290 -14.44 -17.16 -10.76
C GLU A 290 -15.54 -16.43 -11.54
N GLN A 291 -16.79 -16.46 -11.05
CA GLN A 291 -17.88 -15.71 -11.65
C GLN A 291 -17.67 -14.20 -11.48
N GLU A 292 -17.31 -13.75 -10.27
CA GLU A 292 -16.99 -12.35 -10.00
C GLU A 292 -15.80 -11.89 -10.85
N LYS A 293 -14.71 -12.66 -10.88
CA LYS A 293 -13.54 -12.37 -11.72
C LYS A 293 -13.93 -12.20 -13.19
N THR A 294 -14.76 -13.10 -13.72
CA THR A 294 -15.22 -13.03 -15.12
C THR A 294 -16.02 -11.76 -15.40
N THR A 295 -17.00 -11.44 -14.56
CA THR A 295 -17.81 -10.23 -14.71
C THR A 295 -16.97 -8.97 -14.59
N MET A 296 -16.14 -8.86 -13.55
CA MET A 296 -15.26 -7.71 -13.32
C MET A 296 -14.28 -7.51 -14.47
N ARG A 297 -13.63 -8.59 -14.93
CA ARG A 297 -12.68 -8.56 -16.05
C ARG A 297 -13.33 -7.97 -17.29
N SER A 298 -14.52 -8.45 -17.68
CA SER A 298 -15.22 -7.93 -18.86
C SER A 298 -15.51 -6.43 -18.76
N SER A 299 -16.02 -5.96 -17.61
CA SER A 299 -16.31 -4.53 -17.40
C SER A 299 -15.04 -3.67 -17.42
N LEU A 300 -13.99 -4.09 -16.70
CA LEU A 300 -12.72 -3.36 -16.62
C LEU A 300 -12.02 -3.28 -17.97
N LYS A 301 -12.02 -4.36 -18.76
CA LYS A 301 -11.46 -4.35 -20.12
C LYS A 301 -12.19 -3.39 -21.04
N ALA A 302 -13.52 -3.30 -20.93
CA ALA A 302 -14.30 -2.34 -21.70
C ALA A 302 -13.97 -0.90 -21.27
N LEU A 303 -13.92 -0.64 -19.95
CA LEU A 303 -13.64 0.67 -19.39
C LEU A 303 -12.26 1.21 -19.75
N LEU A 304 -11.22 0.36 -19.67
CA LEU A 304 -9.86 0.78 -20.01
C LEU A 304 -9.70 1.23 -21.48
N LYS A 305 -10.66 0.88 -22.36
CA LYS A 305 -10.68 1.36 -23.76
C LYS A 305 -11.44 2.67 -23.94
N GLN A 306 -12.13 3.15 -22.92
CA GLN A 306 -12.94 4.37 -22.96
C GLN A 306 -12.16 5.56 -22.38
N THR A 307 -12.74 6.75 -22.57
CA THR A 307 -12.26 7.97 -21.90
C THR A 307 -13.15 8.26 -20.70
N PHE A 308 -12.55 8.30 -19.52
CA PHE A 308 -13.17 8.75 -18.29
C PHE A 308 -12.14 9.58 -17.50
N THR A 309 -12.64 10.54 -16.72
CA THR A 309 -11.80 11.59 -16.13
C THR A 309 -11.87 11.67 -14.61
N THR A 310 -12.80 10.97 -13.97
CA THR A 310 -12.99 11.01 -12.53
C THR A 310 -13.16 9.61 -11.94
N VAL A 311 -12.83 9.48 -10.66
CA VAL A 311 -13.08 8.25 -9.90
C VAL A 311 -14.59 8.03 -9.74
N HIS A 312 -15.36 9.13 -9.66
CA HIS A 312 -16.82 9.08 -9.64
C HIS A 312 -17.39 8.42 -10.90
N HIS A 313 -16.99 8.88 -12.10
CA HIS A 313 -17.46 8.30 -13.36
C HIS A 313 -17.09 6.83 -13.48
N LEU A 314 -15.87 6.44 -13.07
CA LEU A 314 -15.48 5.03 -13.00
C LEU A 314 -16.45 4.19 -12.16
N THR A 315 -16.83 4.68 -10.98
CA THR A 315 -17.77 3.94 -10.11
C THR A 315 -19.20 3.87 -10.66
N GLU A 316 -19.65 4.86 -11.45
CA GLU A 316 -20.92 4.80 -12.16
C GLU A 316 -20.90 3.71 -13.25
N GLU A 317 -19.85 3.68 -14.07
CA GLU A 317 -19.69 2.69 -15.14
C GLU A 317 -19.54 1.26 -14.61
N LEU A 318 -18.98 1.09 -13.40
CA LEU A 318 -18.93 -0.19 -12.70
C LEU A 318 -20.25 -0.59 -12.05
N GLY A 319 -21.30 0.23 -12.14
CA GLY A 319 -22.60 -0.02 -11.53
C GLY A 319 -22.59 0.04 -10.00
N LEU A 320 -21.56 0.65 -9.40
CA LEU A 320 -21.41 0.77 -7.95
C LEU A 320 -22.24 1.90 -7.36
N ARG A 321 -22.77 2.79 -8.22
CA ARG A 321 -23.69 3.85 -7.84
C ARG A 321 -25.03 3.61 -8.52
N SER A 322 -26.11 3.70 -7.75
CA SER A 322 -27.44 3.77 -8.35
C SER A 322 -27.56 5.10 -9.10
N ASN A 323 -27.94 5.07 -10.37
CA ASN A 323 -28.39 6.26 -11.08
C ASN A 323 -29.54 6.88 -10.27
N LYS A 324 -29.33 8.08 -9.73
CA LYS A 324 -30.40 8.84 -9.07
C LYS A 324 -31.41 9.33 -10.09
#